data_AF-A0A4R3NB64-F1
#
_entry.id   AF-A0A4R3NB64-F1
#
_cell.length_a   1.000
_cell.length_b   1.000
_cell.length_c   1.000
_cell.angle_alpha   90.00
_cell.angle_beta   90.00
_cell.angle_gamma   90.00
#
_symmetry.space_group_name_H-M   'P 1'
#
loop_
_entity.id
_entity.type
_entity.pdbx_description
1 polymer ?
#
loop_
_entity_poly.entity_id
_entity_poly.type
_entity_poly.pdbx_seq_one_letter_code
_entity_poly.pdbx_strand_id
1 'polypeptide(L)'
;MRKVFSSQRLENVEAVAQLLREAGIEVKIEHGRSYRGHRRGNFSYDSRKAPKDIPAVWIVRAEDQPRGRQILRELGLLESSRDELPSYLPTASRGDESGKARPAFGKRLKLGLLALIAVVIGLAVLQTRKSPEAAAPAAPTIATRPAPPPVEAITDVQVFRIDVPAALAARLAGQVLQQRKPALACLTVDGHDPKPGVLEAMTVPPRTRVLAASACAGKDGLAIAVHDYMTDGSGSGEVSLDVAGQQAQMLAVERTGTRWNILGKAQGAR
;
A
#
# COMPACT_ATOMS: atom_id res chain seq x y z
N MET A 1 -10.85 22.72 27.54
CA MET A 1 -9.60 22.08 27.02
C MET A 1 -9.65 22.00 25.50
N ARG A 2 -8.53 22.24 24.81
CA ARG A 2 -8.44 22.17 23.32
C ARG A 2 -7.19 21.41 22.90
N LYS A 3 -7.32 20.48 21.94
CA LYS A 3 -6.20 19.71 21.39
C LYS A 3 -5.28 20.63 20.59
N VAL A 4 -3.99 20.56 20.84
CA VAL A 4 -2.98 21.36 20.13
C VAL A 4 -1.97 20.53 19.36
N PHE A 5 -1.65 19.33 19.83
CA PHE A 5 -0.68 18.46 19.19
C PHE A 5 -1.06 17.00 19.40
N SER A 6 -0.82 16.15 18.41
CA SER A 6 -1.00 14.70 18.52
C SER A 6 0.08 14.00 17.72
N SER A 7 0.63 12.93 18.28
CA SER A 7 1.63 12.11 17.58
C SER A 7 1.43 10.66 17.96
N GLN A 8 1.74 9.77 17.01
CA GLN A 8 1.76 8.34 17.29
C GLN A 8 2.89 7.99 18.29
N ARG A 9 3.96 8.79 18.34
CA ARG A 9 5.05 8.65 19.32
C ARG A 9 4.70 9.37 20.61
N LEU A 10 4.61 8.61 21.68
CA LEU A 10 4.29 9.16 22.99
C LEU A 10 5.39 10.09 23.50
N GLU A 11 6.65 9.80 23.19
CA GLU A 11 7.81 10.61 23.55
C GLU A 11 7.72 12.02 22.98
N ASN A 12 7.23 12.14 21.74
CA ASN A 12 7.03 13.45 21.10
C ASN A 12 5.93 14.25 21.82
N VAL A 13 4.85 13.59 22.22
CA VAL A 13 3.74 14.21 22.97
C VAL A 13 4.20 14.63 24.37
N GLU A 14 5.00 13.80 25.03
CA GLU A 14 5.61 14.12 26.33
C GLU A 14 6.56 15.32 26.23
N ALA A 15 7.43 15.35 25.21
CA ALA A 15 8.34 16.46 24.96
C ALA A 15 7.60 17.77 24.67
N VAL A 16 6.55 17.74 23.84
CA VAL A 16 5.71 18.91 23.56
C VAL A 16 4.94 19.37 24.80
N ALA A 17 4.41 18.45 25.59
CA ALA A 17 3.75 18.79 26.84
C ALA A 17 4.72 19.44 27.83
N GLN A 18 5.94 18.91 27.92
CA GLN A 18 6.99 19.48 28.77
C GLN A 18 7.36 20.90 28.34
N LEU A 19 7.53 21.12 27.04
CA LEU A 19 7.82 22.43 26.47
C LEU A 19 6.72 23.47 26.78
N LEU A 20 5.46 23.07 26.65
CA LEU A 20 4.34 23.96 26.99
C LEU A 20 4.27 24.25 28.50
N ARG A 21 4.57 23.27 29.36
CA ARG A 21 4.66 23.50 30.82
C ARG A 21 5.77 24.47 31.19
N GLU A 22 6.93 24.35 30.54
CA GLU A 22 8.07 25.27 30.74
C GLU A 22 7.71 26.71 30.33
N ALA A 23 6.85 26.87 29.33
CA ALA A 23 6.28 28.17 28.96
C ALA A 23 5.16 28.68 29.89
N GLY A 24 4.86 27.96 30.98
CA GLY A 24 3.83 28.30 31.95
C GLY A 24 2.40 27.96 31.51
N ILE A 25 2.23 27.09 30.51
CA ILE A 25 0.92 26.70 29.98
C ILE A 25 0.47 25.39 30.63
N GLU A 26 -0.74 25.38 31.18
CA GLU A 26 -1.32 24.19 31.80
C GLU A 26 -1.81 23.20 30.74
N VAL A 27 -1.24 21.99 30.73
CA VAL A 27 -1.52 20.95 29.71
C VAL A 27 -1.87 19.60 30.31
N LYS A 28 -2.75 18.87 29.61
CA LYS A 28 -3.16 17.50 29.88
C LYS A 28 -2.76 16.60 28.71
N ILE A 29 -2.16 15.45 29.00
CA ILE A 29 -1.88 14.42 28.01
C ILE A 29 -3.03 13.41 28.03
N GLU A 30 -3.65 13.17 26.87
CA GLU A 30 -4.57 12.05 26.69
C GLU A 30 -3.87 10.88 26.01
N HIS A 31 -4.32 9.66 26.35
CA HIS A 31 -3.70 8.40 25.91
C HIS A 31 -2.19 8.34 26.19
N GLY A 32 -1.77 8.89 27.34
CA GLY A 32 -0.40 8.90 27.83
C GLY A 32 0.08 7.53 28.33
N ARG A 33 1.24 7.48 29.04
CA ARG A 33 1.71 6.23 29.65
C ARG A 33 0.68 5.73 30.65
N SER A 34 0.06 4.59 30.36
CA SER A 34 -0.74 3.90 31.36
C SER A 34 0.20 3.17 32.32
N TYR A 35 -0.08 3.28 33.63
CA TYR A 35 0.71 2.65 34.71
C TYR A 35 0.83 1.11 34.57
N ARG A 36 0.03 0.47 33.71
CA ARG A 36 0.03 -0.98 33.46
C ARG A 36 0.31 -1.40 32.01
N GLY A 37 0.70 -0.49 31.12
CA GLY A 37 0.93 -0.79 29.70
C GLY A 37 2.38 -1.12 29.37
N HIS A 38 2.77 -2.40 29.35
CA HIS A 38 4.02 -2.82 28.71
C HIS A 38 3.93 -2.61 27.20
N ARG A 39 4.52 -1.54 26.66
CA ARG A 39 4.58 -1.30 25.21
C ARG A 39 5.73 -2.12 24.61
N ARG A 40 5.47 -3.37 24.23
CA ARG A 40 6.37 -4.22 23.42
C ARG A 40 6.01 -4.19 21.92
N GLY A 41 5.53 -3.05 21.42
CA GLY A 41 5.14 -2.89 20.02
C GLY A 41 6.12 -2.02 19.25
N ASN A 42 6.58 -2.48 18.09
CA ASN A 42 7.37 -1.66 17.17
C ASN A 42 6.54 -0.47 16.69
N PHE A 43 7.13 0.72 16.78
CA PHE A 43 6.51 1.95 16.33
C PHE A 43 6.48 2.01 14.79
N SER A 44 5.33 2.32 14.20
CA SER A 44 5.17 2.54 12.75
C SER A 44 4.52 3.90 12.50
N TYR A 45 4.91 4.59 11.42
CA TYR A 45 4.27 5.82 10.95
C TYR A 45 3.15 5.54 9.93
N ASP A 46 2.89 4.28 9.57
CA ASP A 46 1.84 3.94 8.61
C ASP A 46 0.46 4.31 9.19
N SER A 47 -0.18 5.31 8.59
CA SER A 47 -1.51 5.80 9.01
C SER A 47 -2.59 4.72 8.95
N ARG A 48 -2.41 3.68 8.13
CA ARG A 48 -3.31 2.53 8.04
C ARG A 48 -3.21 1.59 9.24
N LYS A 49 -2.11 1.65 9.99
CA LYS A 49 -1.86 0.86 11.21
C LYS A 49 -1.83 1.73 12.47
N ALA A 50 -2.28 2.98 12.37
CA ALA A 50 -2.31 3.89 13.50
C ALA A 50 -3.27 3.35 14.57
N PRO A 51 -2.87 3.33 15.86
CA PRO A 51 -3.77 2.98 16.95
C PRO A 51 -5.00 3.89 16.98
N LYS A 52 -6.17 3.35 17.35
CA LYS A 52 -7.40 4.14 17.55
C LYS A 52 -7.20 5.28 18.57
N ASP A 53 -6.37 5.01 19.57
CA ASP A 53 -6.03 5.93 20.65
C ASP A 53 -4.66 6.55 20.41
N ILE A 54 -4.64 7.70 19.72
CA ILE A 54 -3.41 8.46 19.46
C ILE A 54 -3.11 9.39 20.63
N PRO A 55 -1.91 9.34 21.23
CA PRO A 55 -1.50 10.28 22.25
C PRO A 55 -1.62 11.73 21.78
N ALA A 56 -2.17 12.59 22.65
CA ALA A 56 -2.41 13.99 22.31
C ALA A 56 -2.20 14.92 23.51
N VAL A 57 -1.71 16.13 23.22
CA VAL A 57 -1.61 17.23 24.18
C VAL A 57 -2.80 18.15 24.04
N TRP A 58 -3.46 18.39 25.16
CA TRP A 58 -4.57 19.31 25.31
C TRP A 58 -4.17 20.44 26.23
N ILE A 59 -4.45 21.68 25.84
CA ILE A 59 -4.32 22.82 26.75
C ILE A 59 -5.57 22.88 27.62
N VAL A 60 -5.40 22.98 28.93
CA VAL A 60 -6.51 22.95 29.91
C VAL A 60 -7.34 24.22 29.77
N ARG A 61 -6.65 25.36 29.86
CA ARG A 61 -7.16 26.73 29.80
C ARG A 61 -7.37 27.19 28.36
N ALA A 62 -8.51 27.81 28.07
CA ALA A 62 -8.81 28.23 26.71
C ALA A 62 -7.99 29.46 26.30
N GLU A 63 -7.73 30.34 27.25
CA GLU A 63 -6.97 31.57 27.15
C GLU A 63 -5.49 31.35 26.74
N ASP A 64 -4.89 30.23 27.13
CA ASP A 64 -3.50 29.90 26.79
C ASP A 64 -3.36 29.28 25.40
N GLN A 65 -4.46 28.98 24.72
CA GLN A 65 -4.45 28.31 23.43
C GLN A 65 -3.72 29.12 22.32
N PRO A 66 -3.96 30.43 22.13
CA PRO A 66 -3.29 31.20 21.09
C PRO A 66 -1.77 31.25 21.33
N ARG A 67 -1.36 31.44 22.59
CA ARG A 67 0.03 31.47 23.01
C ARG A 67 0.71 30.12 22.81
N GLY A 68 0.07 29.02 23.21
CA GLY A 68 0.61 27.68 22.98
C GLY A 68 0.80 27.34 21.50
N ARG A 69 -0.16 27.72 20.65
CA ARG A 69 -0.03 27.54 19.19
C ARG A 69 1.03 28.45 18.57
N GLN A 70 1.28 29.62 19.14
CA GLN A 70 2.36 30.49 18.69
C GLN A 70 3.72 29.84 18.95
N ILE A 71 3.97 29.37 20.17
CA ILE A 71 5.22 28.70 20.56
C ILE A 71 5.47 27.47 19.66
N LEU A 72 4.45 26.65 19.41
CA LEU A 72 4.60 25.48 18.56
C LEU A 72 4.86 25.82 17.08
N ARG A 73 4.37 26.96 16.59
CA ARG A 73 4.68 27.44 15.22
C ARG A 73 6.12 27.95 15.11
N GLU A 74 6.58 28.70 16.11
CA GLU A 74 7.97 29.22 16.16
C GLU A 74 9.00 28.08 16.12
N LEU A 75 8.65 26.92 16.68
CA LEU A 75 9.48 25.71 16.68
C LEU A 75 9.27 24.80 15.47
N GLY A 76 8.42 25.19 14.50
CA GLY A 76 8.10 24.38 13.32
C GLY A 76 7.32 23.09 13.63
N LEU A 77 6.71 22.97 14.81
CA LEU A 77 5.94 21.79 15.23
C LEU A 77 4.47 21.84 14.77
N LEU A 78 4.00 23.03 14.39
CA LEU A 78 2.73 23.22 13.69
C LEU A 78 3.03 23.77 12.31
N GLU A 79 2.72 22.98 11.28
CA GLU A 79 2.61 23.50 9.93
C GLU A 79 1.57 24.61 9.97
N SER A 80 1.92 25.78 9.45
CA SER A 80 1.02 26.91 9.48
C SER A 80 -0.25 26.49 8.74
N SER A 81 -1.36 26.34 9.46
CA SER A 81 -2.68 26.06 8.86
C SER A 81 -3.22 27.30 8.11
N ARG A 82 -2.32 28.23 7.77
CA ARG A 82 -2.44 29.39 6.93
C ARG A 82 -1.72 29.13 5.61
N ASP A 83 -2.03 28.00 4.98
CA ASP A 83 -2.33 28.06 3.54
C ASP A 83 -3.70 28.75 3.42
N GLU A 84 -3.68 30.07 3.60
CA GLU A 84 -4.80 30.95 3.32
C GLU A 84 -4.87 31.12 1.81
N LEU A 85 -5.57 30.20 1.13
CA LEU A 85 -6.32 30.44 -0.11
C LEU A 85 -7.22 29.22 -0.38
N PRO A 86 -8.49 29.42 -0.80
CA PRO A 86 -9.34 28.32 -1.25
C PRO A 86 -8.88 27.90 -2.64
N SER A 87 -7.83 27.08 -2.72
CA SER A 87 -7.35 26.58 -4.01
C SER A 87 -8.15 25.34 -4.40
N TYR A 88 -9.18 25.55 -5.22
CA TYR A 88 -9.95 24.53 -5.94
C TYR A 88 -9.16 23.86 -7.08
N LEU A 89 -7.82 23.76 -6.95
CA LEU A 89 -6.97 23.10 -7.92
C LEU A 89 -6.31 21.87 -7.27
N PRO A 90 -6.25 20.74 -7.98
CA PRO A 90 -5.49 19.60 -7.52
C PRO A 90 -4.01 19.99 -7.52
N THR A 91 -3.43 20.10 -6.32
CA THR A 91 -1.97 20.09 -6.15
C THR A 91 -1.50 18.70 -6.58
N ALA A 92 -1.21 18.56 -7.87
CA ALA A 92 -0.35 17.51 -8.37
C ALA A 92 0.93 17.55 -7.53
N SER A 93 1.26 16.44 -6.89
CA SER A 93 2.51 16.30 -6.17
C SER A 93 3.66 16.83 -7.03
N ARG A 94 4.29 17.92 -6.58
CA ARG A 94 5.66 18.24 -6.94
C ARG A 94 6.54 17.10 -6.42
N GLY A 95 6.63 16.03 -7.21
CA GLY A 95 7.79 15.18 -7.21
C GLY A 95 8.84 15.90 -8.05
N ASP A 96 9.95 16.25 -7.41
CA ASP A 96 11.16 16.78 -8.04
C ASP A 96 11.46 16.10 -9.38
N GLU A 97 11.24 16.82 -10.48
CA GLU A 97 11.94 16.57 -11.73
C GLU A 97 13.36 17.13 -11.61
N SER A 98 14.24 16.37 -10.93
CA SER A 98 15.67 16.45 -11.24
C SER A 98 15.95 15.48 -12.38
N GLY A 99 15.70 15.97 -13.59
CA GLY A 99 16.16 15.35 -14.83
C GLY A 99 17.68 15.23 -14.82
N LYS A 100 18.19 14.02 -14.60
CA LYS A 100 19.47 13.61 -15.14
C LYS A 100 19.29 12.24 -15.78
N ALA A 101 19.27 12.23 -17.11
CA ALA A 101 19.36 11.01 -17.90
C ALA A 101 20.55 10.19 -17.38
N ARG A 102 20.27 9.09 -16.68
CA ARG A 102 21.31 8.15 -16.25
C ARG A 102 21.88 7.52 -17.53
N PRO A 103 23.19 7.66 -17.81
CA PRO A 103 23.78 6.99 -18.97
C PRO A 103 23.63 5.47 -18.79
N ALA A 104 23.70 4.74 -19.90
CA ALA A 104 23.54 3.28 -20.02
C ALA A 104 24.58 2.42 -19.25
N PHE A 105 25.15 2.94 -18.16
CA PHE A 105 26.07 2.28 -17.25
C PHE A 105 25.42 1.21 -16.36
N GLY A 106 24.10 1.26 -16.17
CA GLY A 106 23.37 0.29 -15.34
C GLY A 106 23.41 -1.16 -15.88
N LYS A 107 23.51 -1.35 -17.20
CA LYS A 107 23.62 -2.69 -17.80
C LYS A 107 25.05 -3.25 -17.74
N ARG A 108 26.07 -2.40 -17.91
CA ARG A 108 27.49 -2.82 -17.88
C ARG A 108 27.95 -3.22 -16.48
N LEU A 109 27.49 -2.52 -15.44
CA LEU A 109 27.76 -2.89 -14.04
C LEU A 109 27.08 -4.22 -13.66
N LYS A 110 25.84 -4.44 -14.13
CA LYS A 110 25.10 -5.68 -13.88
C LYS A 110 25.75 -6.89 -14.57
N LEU A 111 26.27 -6.71 -15.79
CA LEU A 111 27.03 -7.74 -16.50
C LEU A 111 28.40 -8.01 -15.87
N GLY A 112 29.12 -6.98 -15.41
CA GLY A 112 30.37 -7.15 -14.67
C GLY A 112 30.20 -7.94 -13.37
N LEU A 113 29.11 -7.66 -12.63
CA LEU A 113 28.77 -8.41 -11.41
C LEU A 113 28.46 -9.88 -11.70
N LEU A 114 27.70 -10.18 -12.76
CA LEU A 114 27.40 -11.56 -13.16
C LEU A 114 28.64 -12.32 -13.61
N ALA A 115 29.55 -11.68 -14.34
CA ALA A 115 30.83 -12.28 -14.73
C ALA A 115 31.71 -12.61 -13.52
N LEU A 116 31.77 -11.71 -12.52
CA LEU A 116 32.49 -11.94 -11.28
C LEU A 116 31.91 -13.14 -10.50
N ILE A 117 30.59 -13.21 -10.36
CA ILE A 117 29.91 -14.35 -9.71
C ILE A 117 30.22 -15.66 -10.45
N ALA A 118 30.19 -15.67 -11.78
CA ALA A 118 30.53 -16.85 -12.57
C ALA A 118 31.99 -17.30 -12.38
N VAL A 119 32.94 -16.35 -12.28
CA VAL A 119 34.34 -16.64 -11.99
C VAL A 119 34.52 -17.22 -10.59
N VAL A 120 33.85 -16.66 -9.57
CA VAL A 120 33.90 -17.17 -8.20
C VAL A 120 33.34 -18.59 -8.12
N ILE A 121 32.23 -18.88 -8.80
CA ILE A 121 31.65 -20.22 -8.86
C ILE A 121 32.60 -21.18 -9.59
N GLY A 122 33.20 -20.77 -10.71
CA GLY A 122 34.19 -21.58 -11.44
C GLY A 122 35.42 -21.92 -10.60
N LEU A 123 35.93 -20.95 -9.83
CA LEU A 123 37.05 -21.14 -8.90
C LEU A 123 36.68 -22.07 -7.74
N ALA A 124 35.48 -21.94 -7.19
CA ALA A 124 34.98 -22.82 -6.13
C ALA A 124 34.88 -24.28 -6.62
N VAL A 125 34.34 -24.51 -7.82
CA VAL A 125 34.22 -25.86 -8.40
C VAL A 125 35.60 -26.47 -8.69
N LEU A 126 36.56 -25.67 -9.16
CA LEU A 126 37.95 -26.14 -9.38
C LEU A 126 38.67 -26.44 -8.05
N GLN A 127 38.40 -25.69 -6.98
CA GLN A 127 38.93 -25.99 -5.65
C GLN A 127 38.31 -27.24 -5.04
N THR A 128 37.01 -27.50 -5.26
CA THR A 128 36.35 -28.73 -4.79
C THR A 128 36.79 -30.00 -5.53
N ARG A 129 37.40 -29.87 -6.72
CA ARG A 129 38.00 -31.01 -7.45
C ARG A 129 39.40 -31.38 -6.95
N LYS A 130 39.98 -30.62 -6.02
CA LYS A 130 41.39 -30.77 -5.58
C LYS A 130 41.58 -31.09 -4.10
N SER A 131 40.54 -31.57 -3.42
CA SER A 131 40.68 -32.13 -2.06
C SER A 131 40.24 -33.59 -2.04
N PRO A 132 41.14 -34.52 -1.70
CA PRO A 132 40.73 -35.85 -1.29
C PRO A 132 40.21 -35.82 0.14
N GLU A 133 39.37 -36.81 0.40
CA GLU A 133 38.77 -37.27 1.66
C GLU A 133 39.59 -36.99 2.93
N ALA A 134 38.93 -36.40 3.94
CA ALA A 134 39.39 -36.42 5.33
C ALA A 134 38.20 -36.41 6.30
N ALA A 135 38.00 -37.58 6.91
CA ALA A 135 37.46 -37.90 8.23
C ALA A 135 36.47 -36.92 8.91
N ALA A 136 35.29 -37.46 9.21
CA ALA A 136 34.38 -36.93 10.21
C ALA A 136 35.01 -36.92 11.62
N PRO A 137 34.83 -35.84 12.40
CA PRO A 137 34.83 -35.90 13.85
C PRO A 137 33.39 -35.85 14.39
N ALA A 138 33.20 -36.57 15.49
CA ALA A 138 31.95 -36.76 16.21
C ALA A 138 31.23 -35.44 16.57
N ALA A 139 29.90 -35.50 16.47
CA ALA A 139 29.00 -34.43 16.86
C ALA A 139 29.08 -34.13 18.38
N PRO A 140 29.15 -32.86 18.81
CA PRO A 140 28.81 -32.50 20.17
C PRO A 140 27.28 -32.46 20.31
N THR A 141 26.77 -33.17 21.31
CA THR A 141 25.38 -33.15 21.74
C THR A 141 24.99 -31.72 22.15
N ILE A 142 24.15 -31.07 21.36
CA ILE A 142 23.57 -29.78 21.74
C ILE A 142 22.46 -30.05 22.76
N ALA A 143 22.62 -29.50 23.96
CA ALA A 143 21.61 -29.53 25.00
C ALA A 143 20.32 -28.82 24.54
N THR A 144 19.20 -29.52 24.71
CA THR A 144 17.85 -29.02 24.45
C THR A 144 17.57 -27.77 25.27
N ARG A 145 17.43 -26.63 24.60
CA ARG A 145 16.88 -25.40 25.18
C ARG A 145 15.35 -25.48 25.11
N PRO A 146 14.59 -25.14 26.17
CA PRO A 146 13.14 -25.18 26.12
C PRO A 146 12.63 -24.20 25.05
N ALA A 147 11.72 -24.67 24.21
CA ALA A 147 11.11 -23.86 23.17
C ALA A 147 10.35 -22.67 23.80
N PRO A 148 10.48 -21.45 23.24
CA PRO A 148 9.56 -20.37 23.59
C PRO A 148 8.13 -20.78 23.20
N PRO A 149 7.10 -20.34 23.94
CA PRO A 149 5.72 -20.62 23.57
C PRO A 149 5.44 -20.11 22.15
N PRO A 150 4.57 -20.81 21.38
CA PRO A 150 4.21 -20.38 20.05
C PRO A 150 3.65 -18.96 20.13
N VAL A 151 4.29 -18.04 19.41
CA VAL A 151 3.69 -16.74 19.13
C VAL A 151 2.50 -17.06 18.24
N GLU A 152 1.29 -16.91 18.76
CA GLU A 152 0.07 -16.96 17.94
C GLU A 152 0.22 -15.87 16.88
N ALA A 153 0.61 -16.27 15.68
CA ALA A 153 0.55 -15.43 14.52
C ALA A 153 -0.93 -15.08 14.34
N ILE A 154 -1.25 -13.79 14.34
CA ILE A 154 -2.58 -13.31 13.99
C ILE A 154 -2.79 -13.69 12.52
N THR A 155 -3.43 -14.85 12.29
CA THR A 155 -3.77 -15.40 10.97
C THR A 155 -5.16 -15.01 10.52
N ASP A 156 -5.77 -13.98 11.10
CA ASP A 156 -6.98 -13.39 10.54
C ASP A 156 -6.59 -12.39 9.46
N VAL A 157 -6.34 -12.92 8.26
CA VAL A 157 -6.31 -12.11 7.03
C VAL A 157 -7.75 -11.64 6.81
N GLN A 158 -8.10 -10.48 7.37
CA GLN A 158 -9.42 -9.89 7.17
C GLN A 158 -9.56 -9.53 5.69
N VAL A 159 -10.44 -10.25 4.99
CA VAL A 159 -10.76 -9.99 3.60
C VAL A 159 -11.91 -8.97 3.55
N PHE A 160 -11.64 -7.82 2.94
CA PHE A 160 -12.59 -6.73 2.80
C PHE A 160 -13.14 -6.68 1.38
N ARG A 161 -14.45 -6.54 1.26
CA ARG A 161 -15.10 -6.18 0.00
C ARG A 161 -15.06 -4.67 -0.15
N ILE A 162 -14.49 -4.20 -1.25
CA ILE A 162 -14.39 -2.77 -1.57
C ILE A 162 -14.83 -2.53 -3.02
N ASP A 163 -15.16 -1.28 -3.34
CA ASP A 163 -15.46 -0.87 -4.72
C ASP A 163 -14.28 -1.18 -5.65
N VAL A 164 -14.58 -1.66 -6.85
CA VAL A 164 -13.58 -1.99 -7.86
C VAL A 164 -12.82 -0.73 -8.25
N PRO A 165 -11.48 -0.67 -8.04
CA PRO A 165 -10.69 0.48 -8.43
C PRO A 165 -10.74 0.71 -9.95
N ALA A 166 -10.82 1.97 -10.37
CA ALA A 166 -11.01 2.30 -11.79
C ALA A 166 -9.92 1.72 -12.70
N ALA A 167 -8.66 1.75 -12.25
CA ALA A 167 -7.53 1.19 -12.98
C ALA A 167 -7.61 -0.34 -13.12
N LEU A 168 -8.22 -1.04 -12.14
CA LEU A 168 -8.41 -2.49 -12.19
C LEU A 168 -9.49 -2.83 -13.22
N ALA A 169 -10.65 -2.17 -13.13
CA ALA A 169 -11.75 -2.35 -14.09
C ALA A 169 -11.30 -2.09 -15.53
N ALA A 170 -10.57 -0.98 -15.76
CA ALA A 170 -10.04 -0.63 -17.08
C ALA A 170 -9.08 -1.69 -17.63
N ARG A 171 -8.22 -2.26 -16.77
CA ARG A 171 -7.26 -3.30 -17.17
C ARG A 171 -7.93 -4.61 -17.56
N LEU A 172 -8.93 -5.05 -16.79
CA LEU A 172 -9.69 -6.27 -17.03
C LEU A 172 -10.54 -6.15 -18.29
N ALA A 173 -11.34 -5.08 -18.39
CA ALA A 173 -12.15 -4.81 -19.57
C ALA A 173 -11.27 -4.71 -20.82
N GLY A 174 -10.18 -3.93 -20.76
CA GLY A 174 -9.23 -3.81 -21.86
C GLY A 174 -8.66 -5.16 -22.32
N GLN A 175 -8.36 -6.09 -21.40
CA GLN A 175 -7.89 -7.42 -21.77
C GLN A 175 -8.93 -8.20 -22.57
N VAL A 176 -10.18 -8.20 -22.11
CA VAL A 176 -11.28 -8.89 -22.80
C VAL A 176 -11.51 -8.31 -24.20
N LEU A 177 -11.46 -6.98 -24.34
CA LEU A 177 -11.60 -6.31 -25.63
C LEU A 177 -10.48 -6.67 -26.60
N GLN A 178 -9.24 -6.76 -26.13
CA GLN A 178 -8.11 -7.16 -26.98
C GLN A 178 -8.21 -8.61 -27.45
N GLN A 179 -8.76 -9.49 -26.61
CA GLN A 179 -8.94 -10.91 -26.92
C GLN A 179 -10.12 -11.15 -27.87
N ARG A 180 -11.27 -10.52 -27.61
CA ARG A 180 -12.52 -10.78 -28.35
C ARG A 180 -12.76 -9.84 -29.52
N LYS A 181 -12.14 -8.65 -29.51
CA LYS A 181 -12.26 -7.60 -30.53
C LYS A 181 -13.69 -7.36 -31.01
N PRO A 182 -14.66 -7.16 -30.10
CA PRO A 182 -16.05 -6.93 -30.49
C PRO A 182 -16.18 -5.57 -31.20
N ALA A 183 -17.19 -5.41 -32.05
CA ALA A 183 -17.52 -4.11 -32.63
C ALA A 183 -18.12 -3.15 -31.58
N LEU A 184 -18.92 -3.69 -30.65
CA LEU A 184 -19.53 -2.97 -29.54
C LEU A 184 -19.36 -3.77 -28.25
N ALA A 185 -18.96 -3.10 -27.17
CA ALA A 185 -18.89 -3.66 -25.83
C ALA A 185 -19.61 -2.76 -24.81
N CYS A 186 -20.30 -3.42 -23.88
CA CYS A 186 -21.12 -2.79 -22.85
C CYS A 186 -20.53 -3.09 -21.49
N LEU A 187 -20.07 -2.06 -20.79
CA LEU A 187 -19.34 -2.21 -19.53
C LEU A 187 -20.20 -1.83 -18.33
N THR A 188 -20.21 -2.69 -17.31
CA THR A 188 -20.69 -2.39 -15.95
C THR A 188 -19.56 -2.60 -14.94
N VAL A 189 -19.54 -1.77 -13.90
CA VAL A 189 -18.62 -1.90 -12.76
C VAL A 189 -19.44 -1.85 -11.48
N ASP A 190 -19.37 -2.91 -10.66
CA ASP A 190 -20.16 -3.07 -9.43
C ASP A 190 -21.68 -2.86 -9.65
N GLY A 191 -22.20 -3.27 -10.80
CA GLY A 191 -23.61 -3.10 -11.17
C GLY A 191 -24.00 -1.66 -11.56
N HIS A 192 -23.04 -0.74 -11.62
CA HIS A 192 -23.24 0.65 -12.00
C HIS A 192 -22.54 0.99 -13.32
N ASP A 193 -22.91 2.12 -13.89
CA ASP A 193 -22.20 2.67 -15.05
C ASP A 193 -20.75 3.03 -14.68
N PRO A 194 -19.78 2.75 -15.56
CA PRO A 194 -18.38 3.01 -15.28
C PRO A 194 -18.13 4.51 -15.08
N LYS A 195 -17.37 4.84 -14.02
CA LYS A 195 -16.87 6.21 -13.80
C LYS A 195 -16.03 6.66 -15.01
N PRO A 196 -16.02 7.95 -15.38
CA PRO A 196 -15.31 8.44 -16.57
C PRO A 196 -13.83 8.02 -16.64
N GLY A 197 -13.13 8.04 -15.51
CA GLY A 197 -11.72 7.63 -15.42
C GLY A 197 -11.45 6.15 -15.77
N VAL A 198 -12.48 5.28 -15.75
CA VAL A 198 -12.34 3.88 -16.20
C VAL A 198 -12.24 3.82 -17.72
N LEU A 199 -13.08 4.58 -18.42
CA LEU A 199 -13.10 4.62 -19.88
C LEU A 199 -11.82 5.28 -20.44
N GLU A 200 -11.34 6.32 -19.75
CA GLU A 200 -10.10 7.03 -20.12
C GLU A 200 -8.84 6.18 -19.90
N ALA A 201 -8.79 5.40 -18.81
CA ALA A 201 -7.64 4.55 -18.50
C ALA A 201 -7.56 3.27 -19.34
N MET A 202 -8.59 2.96 -20.13
CA MET A 202 -8.70 1.71 -20.87
C MET A 202 -8.06 1.81 -22.25
N THR A 203 -7.31 0.79 -22.63
CA THR A 203 -6.79 0.64 -24.00
C THR A 203 -7.81 -0.07 -24.88
N VAL A 204 -8.55 0.71 -25.67
CA VAL A 204 -9.59 0.20 -26.57
C VAL A 204 -9.02 -0.09 -27.97
N PRO A 205 -9.34 -1.25 -28.58
CA PRO A 205 -8.98 -1.52 -29.98
C PRO A 205 -9.66 -0.52 -30.94
N PRO A 206 -9.01 -0.13 -32.05
CA PRO A 206 -9.51 0.94 -32.93
C PRO A 206 -10.86 0.67 -33.60
N ARG A 207 -11.30 -0.60 -33.67
CA ARG A 207 -12.59 -1.00 -34.25
C ARG A 207 -13.67 -1.32 -33.21
N THR A 208 -13.37 -1.11 -31.93
CA THR A 208 -14.26 -1.46 -30.83
C THR A 208 -14.80 -0.19 -30.20
N ARG A 209 -16.13 -0.07 -30.11
CA ARG A 209 -16.77 1.00 -29.33
C ARG A 209 -17.13 0.45 -27.96
N VAL A 210 -16.77 1.16 -26.90
CA VAL A 210 -17.18 0.81 -25.53
C VAL A 210 -18.17 1.85 -25.03
N LEU A 211 -19.29 1.37 -24.49
CA LEU A 211 -20.32 2.20 -23.88
C LEU A 211 -20.58 1.73 -22.44
N ALA A 212 -21.09 2.64 -21.63
CA ALA A 212 -21.73 2.28 -20.37
C ALA A 212 -22.94 1.38 -20.65
N ALA A 213 -23.26 0.48 -19.73
CA ALA A 213 -24.34 -0.48 -19.92
C ALA A 213 -25.71 0.19 -20.08
N SER A 214 -25.97 1.30 -19.39
CA SER A 214 -27.19 2.09 -19.60
C SER A 214 -27.32 2.62 -21.03
N ALA A 215 -26.22 3.04 -21.65
CA ALA A 215 -26.16 3.54 -23.03
C ALA A 215 -26.16 2.44 -24.10
N CYS A 216 -26.09 1.18 -23.67
CA CYS A 216 -26.12 -0.01 -24.52
C CYS A 216 -27.50 -0.61 -24.69
N ALA A 217 -28.52 -0.15 -23.95
CA ALA A 217 -29.86 -0.73 -23.98
C ALA A 217 -30.38 -0.90 -25.43
N GLY A 218 -30.59 -2.16 -25.84
CA GLY A 218 -31.11 -2.53 -27.16
C GLY A 218 -30.09 -2.73 -28.28
N LYS A 219 -28.77 -2.67 -28.01
CA LYS A 219 -27.72 -2.94 -29.01
C LYS A 219 -27.07 -4.30 -28.75
N ASP A 220 -26.88 -5.10 -29.80
CA ASP A 220 -26.15 -6.37 -29.75
C ASP A 220 -24.63 -6.13 -29.53
N GLY A 221 -24.24 -5.93 -28.28
CA GLY A 221 -22.87 -5.72 -27.85
C GLY A 221 -22.40 -6.78 -26.86
N LEU A 222 -21.09 -7.01 -26.79
CA LEU A 222 -20.49 -7.89 -25.80
C LEU A 222 -20.63 -7.27 -24.40
N ALA A 223 -21.47 -7.83 -23.54
CA ALA A 223 -21.58 -7.39 -22.16
C ALA A 223 -20.40 -7.87 -21.31
N ILE A 224 -19.81 -6.96 -20.55
CA ILE A 224 -18.70 -7.19 -19.62
C ILE A 224 -19.09 -6.57 -18.28
N ALA A 225 -19.08 -7.36 -17.22
CA ALA A 225 -19.31 -6.90 -15.86
C ALA A 225 -18.10 -7.24 -14.98
N VAL A 226 -17.65 -6.26 -14.20
CA VAL A 226 -16.58 -6.42 -13.21
C VAL A 226 -17.14 -6.03 -11.85
N HIS A 227 -17.07 -6.93 -10.87
CA HIS A 227 -17.66 -6.69 -9.55
C HIS A 227 -16.99 -7.53 -8.46
N ASP A 228 -17.44 -7.33 -7.22
CA ASP A 228 -17.05 -8.12 -6.04
C ASP A 228 -15.53 -8.13 -5.80
N TYR A 229 -14.87 -6.97 -5.84
CA TYR A 229 -13.45 -6.92 -5.49
C TYR A 229 -13.23 -7.15 -4.00
N MET A 230 -12.51 -8.22 -3.68
CA MET A 230 -12.13 -8.63 -2.33
C MET A 230 -10.63 -8.46 -2.15
N THR A 231 -10.19 -7.77 -1.10
CA THR A 231 -8.76 -7.52 -0.81
C THR A 231 -8.48 -7.60 0.69
N ASP A 232 -7.27 -8.00 1.03
CA ASP A 232 -6.72 -7.98 2.40
C ASP A 232 -6.01 -6.65 2.73
N GLY A 233 -6.04 -5.67 1.81
CA GLY A 233 -5.36 -4.39 1.96
C GLY A 233 -3.85 -4.42 1.63
N SER A 234 -3.29 -5.57 1.27
CA SER A 234 -1.89 -5.71 0.84
C SER A 234 -1.66 -5.21 -0.60
N GLY A 235 -2.74 -5.05 -1.37
CA GLY A 235 -2.70 -4.75 -2.79
C GLY A 235 -2.89 -5.98 -3.68
N SER A 236 -3.05 -7.17 -3.10
CA SER A 236 -3.59 -8.34 -3.79
C SER A 236 -5.09 -8.48 -3.51
N GLY A 237 -5.77 -9.29 -4.32
CA GLY A 237 -7.17 -9.59 -4.09
C GLY A 237 -7.78 -10.46 -5.18
N GLU A 238 -9.08 -10.68 -5.06
CA GLU A 238 -9.89 -11.46 -6.00
C GLU A 238 -11.00 -10.59 -6.54
N VAL A 239 -11.30 -10.69 -7.83
CA VAL A 239 -12.35 -9.91 -8.49
C VAL A 239 -13.13 -10.80 -9.44
N SER A 240 -14.44 -10.63 -9.47
CA SER A 240 -15.34 -11.35 -10.38
C SER A 240 -15.41 -10.63 -11.72
N LEU A 241 -15.26 -11.41 -12.80
CA LEU A 241 -15.37 -10.97 -14.17
C LEU A 241 -16.39 -11.84 -14.90
N ASP A 242 -17.46 -11.21 -15.35
CA ASP A 242 -18.51 -11.82 -16.15
C ASP A 242 -18.45 -11.27 -17.57
N VAL A 243 -18.37 -12.18 -18.54
CA VAL A 243 -18.33 -11.84 -19.96
C VAL A 243 -19.42 -12.61 -20.67
N ALA A 244 -20.24 -11.94 -21.47
CA ALA A 244 -21.31 -12.58 -22.21
C ALA A 244 -20.79 -13.76 -23.07
N GLY A 245 -21.46 -14.90 -22.94
CA GLY A 245 -21.06 -16.15 -23.59
C GLY A 245 -19.90 -16.89 -22.91
N GLN A 246 -19.51 -16.50 -21.70
CA GLN A 246 -18.56 -17.25 -20.87
C GLN A 246 -19.11 -17.46 -19.46
N GLN A 247 -18.60 -18.47 -18.78
CA GLN A 247 -18.84 -18.66 -17.35
C GLN A 247 -18.17 -17.54 -16.57
N ALA A 248 -18.84 -17.06 -15.52
CA ALA A 248 -18.30 -16.15 -14.52
C ALA A 248 -16.94 -16.65 -14.01
N GLN A 249 -15.94 -15.76 -13.94
CA GLN A 249 -14.60 -16.10 -13.50
C GLN A 249 -14.16 -15.21 -12.36
N MET A 250 -13.72 -15.84 -11.28
CA MET A 250 -12.99 -15.16 -10.22
C MET A 250 -11.51 -15.10 -10.61
N LEU A 251 -10.94 -13.91 -10.61
CA LEU A 251 -9.56 -13.65 -11.01
C LEU A 251 -8.75 -13.14 -9.83
N ALA A 252 -7.58 -13.75 -9.61
CA ALA A 252 -6.60 -13.25 -8.67
C ALA A 252 -5.83 -12.08 -9.30
N VAL A 253 -5.74 -10.97 -8.57
CA VAL A 253 -5.13 -9.72 -9.04
C VAL A 253 -4.15 -9.18 -8.02
N GLU A 254 -3.12 -8.51 -8.51
CA GLU A 254 -2.09 -7.89 -7.69
C GLU A 254 -1.74 -6.50 -8.23
N ARG A 255 -1.60 -5.54 -7.32
CA ARG A 255 -1.21 -4.18 -7.65
C ARG A 255 0.29 -3.98 -7.44
N THR A 256 1.00 -3.67 -8.52
CA THR A 256 2.40 -3.21 -8.48
C THR A 256 2.45 -1.71 -8.76
N GLY A 257 2.48 -0.90 -7.69
CA GLY A 257 2.42 0.56 -7.79
C GLY A 257 1.06 1.05 -8.26
N THR A 258 0.99 1.61 -9.48
CA THR A 258 -0.25 2.04 -10.13
C THR A 258 -0.82 1.02 -11.12
N ARG A 259 -0.09 -0.05 -11.41
CA ARG A 259 -0.48 -1.07 -12.39
C ARG A 259 -1.09 -2.28 -11.71
N TRP A 260 -2.11 -2.84 -12.35
CA TRP A 260 -2.75 -4.09 -11.94
C TRP A 260 -2.27 -5.24 -12.84
N ASN A 261 -1.80 -6.30 -12.20
CA ASN A 261 -1.45 -7.57 -12.81
C ASN A 261 -2.54 -8.58 -12.52
N ILE A 262 -2.87 -9.41 -13.52
CA ILE A 262 -3.84 -10.49 -13.38
C ILE A 262 -3.01 -11.77 -13.27
N LEU A 263 -3.08 -12.43 -12.12
CA LEU A 263 -2.28 -13.62 -11.81
C LEU A 263 -2.90 -14.89 -12.42
N GLY A 264 -4.21 -14.90 -12.63
CA GLY A 264 -4.94 -16.01 -13.23
C GLY A 264 -6.33 -16.19 -12.61
N LYS A 265 -6.94 -17.36 -12.83
CA LYS A 265 -8.17 -17.73 -12.12
C LYS A 265 -7.85 -17.94 -10.64
N ALA A 266 -8.63 -17.31 -9.77
CA ALA A 266 -8.55 -17.57 -8.34
C ALA A 266 -8.95 -19.03 -8.08
N GLN A 267 -8.10 -19.76 -7.37
CA GLN A 267 -8.42 -21.10 -6.89
C GLN A 267 -9.23 -20.90 -5.62
N GLY A 268 -10.54 -20.78 -5.75
CA GLY A 268 -11.42 -20.48 -4.63
C GLY A 268 -11.18 -21.42 -3.45
N ALA A 269 -10.83 -20.85 -2.30
CA ALA A 269 -11.05 -21.52 -1.03
C ALA A 269 -12.57 -21.58 -0.82
N ARG A 270 -13.12 -22.79 -0.93
CA ARG A 270 -14.45 -23.12 -0.41
C ARG A 270 -14.40 -23.25 1.10
#